data_AF-A0A7K6C8Y0-F1
#
_entry.id   AF-A0A7K6C8Y0-F1
#
_cell.length_a   1.000
_cell.length_b   1.000
_cell.length_c   1.000
_cell.angle_alpha   90.00
_cell.angle_beta   90.00
_cell.angle_gamma   90.00
#
_symmetry.space_group_name_H-M   'P 1'
#
loop_
_entity.id
_entity.type
_entity.pdbx_description
1 polymer ?
#
loop_
_entity_poly.entity_id
_entity_poly.type
_entity_poly.pdbx_seq_one_letter_code
_entity_poly.pdbx_strand_id
1 'polypeptide(L)'
;LQLHHSGRYRCRGLVSTWLSSLVESVPVTVTVHGVPLSGVSLLAQPPGGQVTLGDRLVLSCAVAAGTGPLSFSWHRGGSAEPLGTGPNLELHHVGEKDSGHYQCRASDGDSVAESPVLNVTVL
;
A
#
# COMPACT_ATOMS: atom_id res chain seq x y z
N LEU A 1 -12.91 -9.49 -7.24
CA LEU A 1 -13.95 -8.45 -7.22
C LEU A 1 -13.30 -7.15 -6.78
N GLN A 2 -13.51 -6.05 -7.50
CA GLN A 2 -12.91 -4.74 -7.16
C GLN A 2 -13.92 -3.92 -6.34
N LEU A 3 -13.44 -2.99 -5.50
CA LEU A 3 -14.31 -2.14 -4.65
C LEU A 3 -15.41 -1.42 -5.46
N HIS A 4 -15.05 -0.95 -6.66
CA HIS A 4 -15.97 -0.26 -7.56
C HIS A 4 -17.03 -1.18 -8.21
N HIS A 5 -16.99 -2.49 -7.99
CA HIS A 5 -18.08 -3.42 -8.37
C HIS A 5 -19.25 -3.38 -7.37
N SER A 6 -19.18 -2.54 -6.33
CA SER A 6 -20.33 -2.29 -5.48
C SER A 6 -21.41 -1.55 -6.27
N GLY A 7 -22.64 -2.05 -6.27
CA GLY A 7 -23.69 -1.48 -7.08
C GLY A 7 -25.02 -2.23 -7.01
N ARG A 8 -26.03 -1.68 -7.68
CA ARG A 8 -27.35 -2.27 -7.80
C ARG A 8 -27.51 -2.95 -9.15
N TYR A 9 -27.61 -4.27 -9.14
CA TYR A 9 -27.66 -5.11 -10.33
C TYR A 9 -29.06 -5.65 -10.57
N ARG A 10 -29.43 -5.82 -11.83
CA ARG A 10 -30.66 -6.54 -12.23
C ARG A 10 -30.36 -7.40 -13.45
N CYS A 11 -30.99 -8.57 -13.50
CA CYS A 11 -30.94 -9.41 -14.69
C CYS A 11 -31.98 -8.91 -15.70
N ARG A 12 -31.62 -8.91 -16.99
CA ARG A 12 -32.49 -8.55 -18.11
C ARG A 12 -32.53 -9.70 -19.10
N GLY A 13 -33.73 -10.19 -19.39
CA GLY A 13 -33.99 -11.22 -20.40
C GLY A 13 -34.82 -10.65 -21.54
N LEU A 14 -34.53 -11.09 -22.76
CA LEU A 14 -35.34 -10.78 -23.94
C LEU A 14 -36.19 -12.00 -24.29
N VAL A 15 -37.50 -11.78 -24.47
CA VAL A 15 -38.40 -12.81 -24.97
C VAL A 15 -38.52 -12.63 -26.48
N SER A 16 -37.91 -13.53 -27.25
CA SER A 16 -37.89 -13.49 -28.72
C SER A 16 -39.14 -14.16 -29.30
N THR A 17 -40.29 -13.50 -29.15
CA THR A 17 -41.53 -13.81 -29.88
C THR A 17 -41.82 -12.70 -30.91
N TRP A 18 -42.95 -12.78 -31.62
CA TRP A 18 -43.38 -11.80 -32.64
C TRP A 18 -43.37 -10.33 -32.15
N LEU A 19 -43.60 -10.11 -30.85
CA LEU A 19 -43.28 -8.87 -30.15
C LEU A 19 -42.10 -9.15 -29.20
N SER A 20 -40.99 -8.46 -29.40
CA SER A 20 -39.85 -8.50 -28.49
C SER A 20 -40.20 -7.77 -27.19
N SER A 21 -40.19 -8.48 -26.07
CA SER A 21 -40.41 -7.89 -24.74
C SER A 21 -39.16 -8.02 -23.87
N LEU A 22 -38.89 -6.98 -23.07
CA LEU A 22 -37.81 -6.94 -22.09
C LEU A 22 -38.38 -7.29 -20.71
N VAL A 23 -37.84 -8.35 -20.09
CA VAL A 23 -38.19 -8.76 -18.73
C VAL A 23 -37.02 -8.46 -17.80
N GLU A 24 -37.29 -7.84 -16.65
CA GLU A 24 -36.27 -7.53 -15.65
C GLU A 24 -36.55 -8.26 -14.33
N SER A 25 -35.49 -8.68 -13.64
CA SER A 25 -35.60 -9.22 -12.29
C SER A 25 -35.76 -8.12 -11.24
N VAL A 26 -36.15 -8.52 -10.03
CA VAL A 26 -35.96 -7.67 -8.83
C VAL A 26 -34.47 -7.33 -8.72
N PRO A 27 -34.11 -6.06 -8.44
CA PRO A 27 -32.73 -5.66 -8.31
C PRO A 27 -32.10 -6.12 -7.00
N VAL A 28 -30.83 -6.51 -7.06
CA VAL A 28 -29.99 -6.91 -5.93
C VAL A 28 -28.90 -5.87 -5.71
N THR A 29 -28.63 -5.53 -4.46
CA THR A 29 -27.51 -4.68 -4.07
C THR A 29 -26.31 -5.56 -3.72
N VAL A 30 -25.18 -5.30 -4.38
CA VAL A 30 -23.89 -5.94 -4.09
C VAL A 30 -23.00 -4.90 -3.43
N THR A 31 -22.43 -5.24 -2.27
CA THR A 31 -21.45 -4.42 -1.56
C THR A 31 -20.14 -5.17 -1.44
N VAL A 32 -19.07 -4.57 -1.97
CA VAL A 32 -17.70 -5.09 -1.86
C VAL A 32 -16.99 -4.29 -0.78
N HIS A 33 -16.52 -4.96 0.26
CA HIS A 33 -15.74 -4.34 1.33
C HIS A 33 -14.25 -4.51 1.08
N GLY A 34 -13.48 -3.47 1.39
CA GLY A 34 -12.03 -3.51 1.39
C GLY A 34 -11.51 -4.10 2.69
N VAL A 35 -10.33 -4.72 2.63
CA VAL A 35 -9.54 -5.06 3.80
C VAL A 35 -8.75 -3.81 4.20
N PRO A 36 -8.91 -3.30 5.42
CA PRO A 36 -8.17 -2.13 5.88
C PRO A 36 -6.67 -2.42 5.96
N LEU A 37 -5.85 -1.39 5.77
CA LEU A 37 -4.40 -1.50 5.93
C LEU A 37 -4.03 -1.94 7.36
N SER A 38 -3.25 -3.01 7.47
CA SER A 38 -2.73 -3.48 8.75
C SER A 38 -1.40 -4.24 8.61
N GLY A 39 -0.63 -4.24 9.69
CA GLY A 39 0.67 -4.94 9.75
C GLY A 39 1.72 -4.33 8.83
N VAL A 40 1.82 -3.00 8.76
CA VAL A 40 2.91 -2.33 8.04
C VAL A 40 4.22 -2.57 8.81
N SER A 41 5.22 -3.12 8.11
CA SER A 41 6.50 -3.50 8.68
C SER A 41 7.64 -2.94 7.84
N LEU A 42 8.75 -2.66 8.52
CA LEU A 42 9.96 -2.10 7.93
C LEU A 42 11.13 -3.05 8.23
N LEU A 43 11.83 -3.45 7.18
CA LEU A 43 13.01 -4.32 7.23
C LEU A 43 14.20 -3.57 6.65
N ALA A 44 15.39 -3.82 7.21
CA ALA A 44 16.64 -3.30 6.68
C ALA A 44 17.58 -4.42 6.27
N GLN A 45 18.37 -4.15 5.25
CA GLN A 45 19.52 -4.94 4.83
C GLN A 45 20.74 -4.00 4.79
N PRO A 46 21.77 -4.22 5.63
CA PRO A 46 21.90 -5.31 6.61
C PRO A 46 20.86 -5.28 7.75
N PRO A 47 20.53 -6.45 8.35
CA PRO A 47 19.55 -6.54 9.43
C PRO A 47 19.93 -5.67 10.62
N GLY A 48 18.95 -5.00 11.22
CA GLY A 48 19.15 -4.12 12.36
C GLY A 48 19.60 -2.70 12.01
N GLY A 49 19.83 -2.39 10.73
CA GLY A 49 20.11 -1.02 10.28
C GLY A 49 21.50 -0.49 10.66
N GLN A 50 22.43 -1.37 11.06
CA GLN A 50 23.84 -1.04 11.27
C GLN A 50 24.60 -1.25 9.97
N VAL A 51 25.09 -0.16 9.38
CA VAL A 51 25.75 -0.18 8.07
C VAL A 51 27.06 0.60 8.14
N THR A 52 28.09 0.18 7.43
CA THR A 52 29.39 0.84 7.40
C THR A 52 29.42 1.97 6.38
N LEU A 53 30.22 3.02 6.63
CA LEU A 53 30.34 4.16 5.72
C LEU A 53 30.71 3.73 4.29
N GLY A 54 29.96 4.23 3.31
CA GLY A 54 30.15 3.94 1.90
C GLY A 54 29.41 2.70 1.38
N ASP A 55 28.83 1.89 2.28
CA ASP A 55 28.09 0.71 1.88
C ASP A 55 26.66 1.01 1.40
N ARG A 56 26.01 -0.04 0.90
CA ARG A 56 24.62 -0.01 0.47
C ARG A 56 23.69 -0.40 1.61
N LEU A 57 22.71 0.46 1.89
CA LEU A 57 21.57 0.16 2.75
C LEU A 57 20.30 0.02 1.91
N VAL A 58 19.55 -1.06 2.12
CA VAL A 58 18.23 -1.27 1.52
C VAL A 58 17.20 -1.35 2.63
N LEU A 59 16.19 -0.49 2.57
CA LEU A 59 15.03 -0.54 3.44
C LEU A 59 13.84 -1.06 2.62
N SER A 60 13.09 -2.01 3.17
CA SER A 60 11.91 -2.61 2.54
C SER A 60 10.69 -2.44 3.43
N CYS A 61 9.57 -2.05 2.82
CA CYS A 61 8.29 -1.86 3.47
C CYS A 61 7.32 -2.96 3.01
N ALA A 62 6.67 -3.62 3.97
CA ALA A 62 5.69 -4.68 3.70
C ALA A 62 4.38 -4.40 4.42
N VAL A 63 3.26 -4.81 3.82
CA VAL A 63 1.91 -4.70 4.39
C VAL A 63 1.33 -6.10 4.52
N ALA A 64 0.92 -6.50 5.72
CA ALA A 64 0.34 -7.83 5.96
C ALA A 64 -1.06 -7.98 5.35
N ALA A 65 -1.89 -6.94 5.43
CA ALA A 65 -3.21 -6.92 4.81
C ALA A 65 -3.60 -5.51 4.35
N GLY A 66 -4.28 -5.44 3.21
CA GLY A 66 -4.72 -4.21 2.56
C GLY A 66 -5.41 -4.53 1.23
N THR A 67 -6.36 -3.69 0.81
CA THR A 67 -7.03 -3.82 -0.49
C THR A 67 -6.84 -2.57 -1.32
N GLY A 68 -6.54 -2.74 -2.60
CA GLY A 68 -6.37 -1.63 -3.54
C GLY A 68 -4.91 -1.46 -3.99
N PRO A 69 -4.66 -0.48 -4.87
CA PRO A 69 -3.30 -0.15 -5.30
C PRO A 69 -2.54 0.48 -4.12
N LEU A 70 -1.59 -0.27 -3.57
CA LEU A 70 -0.76 0.23 -2.47
C LEU A 70 0.32 1.16 -2.99
N SER A 71 0.43 2.32 -2.35
CA SER A 71 1.51 3.28 -2.53
C SER A 71 2.33 3.37 -1.25
N PHE A 72 3.63 3.64 -1.41
CA PHE A 72 4.58 3.66 -0.31
C PHE A 72 5.37 4.97 -0.33
N SER A 73 5.61 5.53 0.85
CA SER A 73 6.47 6.70 1.04
C SER A 73 7.39 6.50 2.23
N TRP A 74 8.63 6.96 2.09
CA TRP A 74 9.68 6.84 3.09
C TRP A 74 9.92 8.16 3.79
N HIS A 75 9.99 8.15 5.11
CA HIS A 75 10.11 9.35 5.93
C HIS A 75 11.25 9.20 6.92
N ARG A 76 11.90 10.32 7.25
CA ARG A 76 12.99 10.38 8.22
C ARG A 76 12.62 11.29 9.37
N GLY A 77 12.95 10.89 10.60
CA GLY A 77 12.50 11.48 11.86
C GLY A 77 12.09 12.96 11.82
N GLY A 78 10.77 13.21 11.89
CA GLY A 78 10.19 14.55 11.97
C GLY A 78 10.02 15.30 10.64
N SER A 79 10.53 14.79 9.51
CA SER A 79 10.27 15.38 8.20
C SER A 79 8.90 14.98 7.67
N ALA A 80 8.12 15.96 7.20
CA ALA A 80 6.90 15.69 6.44
C ALA A 80 7.21 15.29 4.99
N GLU A 81 8.37 15.72 4.48
CA GLU A 81 8.81 15.44 3.12
C GLU A 81 9.27 13.98 2.97
N PRO A 82 8.80 13.27 1.94
CA PRO A 82 9.22 11.90 1.67
C PRO A 82 10.63 11.88 1.09
N LEU A 83 11.47 10.97 1.60
CA LEU A 83 12.79 10.65 1.04
C LEU A 83 12.69 9.92 -0.31
N GLY A 84 11.59 9.22 -0.53
CA GLY A 84 11.40 8.37 -1.70
C GLY A 84 10.05 7.67 -1.68
N THR A 85 9.74 7.02 -2.79
CA THR A 85 8.48 6.28 -2.98
C THR A 85 8.76 4.86 -3.46
N GLY A 86 7.78 3.98 -3.28
CA GLY A 86 7.88 2.57 -3.65
C GLY A 86 8.25 1.66 -2.47
N PRO A 87 8.14 0.33 -2.68
CA PRO A 87 8.25 -0.66 -1.61
C PRO A 87 9.65 -0.75 -1.02
N ASN A 88 10.67 -0.27 -1.73
CA ASN A 88 12.06 -0.26 -1.28
C ASN A 88 12.66 1.15 -1.38
N LEU A 89 13.48 1.51 -0.40
CA LEU A 89 14.37 2.67 -0.46
C LEU A 89 15.82 2.17 -0.43
N GLU A 90 16.60 2.55 -1.44
CA GLU A 90 18.00 2.16 -1.55
C GLU A 90 18.91 3.36 -1.41
N LEU A 91 19.90 3.25 -0.53
CA LEU A 91 20.98 4.20 -0.35
C LEU A 91 22.28 3.48 -0.74
N HIS A 92 22.90 3.88 -1.86
CA HIS A 92 24.04 3.14 -2.42
C HIS A 92 25.38 3.43 -1.73
N HIS A 93 25.56 4.64 -1.21
CA HIS A 93 26.79 5.07 -0.55
C HIS A 93 26.43 5.83 0.73
N VAL A 94 26.13 5.09 1.79
CA VAL A 94 25.68 5.70 3.05
C VAL A 94 26.79 6.53 3.70
N GLY A 95 26.45 7.72 4.20
CA GLY A 95 27.35 8.56 5.00
C GLY A 95 26.81 8.76 6.42
N GLU A 96 27.60 9.39 7.30
CA GLU A 96 27.16 9.68 8.68
C GLU A 96 25.81 10.43 8.73
N LYS A 97 25.59 11.30 7.74
CA LYS A 97 24.35 12.05 7.54
C LYS A 97 23.14 11.19 7.20
N ASP A 98 23.28 9.88 6.97
CA ASP A 98 22.19 8.92 6.75
C ASP A 98 21.77 8.21 8.04
N SER A 99 22.47 8.40 9.16
CA SER A 99 22.06 7.87 10.47
C SER A 99 20.78 8.54 10.98
N GLY A 100 19.77 7.78 11.37
CA GLY A 100 18.55 8.35 11.93
C GLY A 100 17.38 7.40 12.04
N HIS A 101 16.22 7.96 12.34
CA HIS A 101 14.96 7.25 12.51
C HIS A 101 14.23 7.18 11.17
N TYR A 102 13.99 5.98 10.66
CA TYR A 102 13.30 5.75 9.40
C TYR A 102 11.92 5.14 9.66
N GLN A 103 10.94 5.57 8.87
CA GLN A 103 9.60 5.03 8.89
C GLN A 103 9.07 4.95 7.45
N CYS A 104 8.43 3.85 7.10
CA CYS A 104 7.65 3.75 5.87
C CYS A 104 6.15 3.93 6.17
N ARG A 105 5.46 4.57 5.23
CA ARG A 105 4.01 4.72 5.21
C ARG A 105 3.45 4.02 3.99
N ALA A 106 2.40 3.23 4.18
CA ALA A 106 1.63 2.62 3.12
C ALA A 106 0.26 3.32 3.01
N SER A 107 -0.22 3.54 1.80
CA SER A 107 -1.56 4.08 1.54
C SER A 107 -2.29 3.31 0.46
N ASP A 108 -3.59 3.08 0.66
CA ASP A 108 -4.52 2.48 -0.30
C ASP A 108 -5.37 3.53 -1.03
N GLY A 109 -5.06 4.82 -0.83
CA GLY A 109 -5.80 5.97 -1.40
C GLY A 109 -6.86 6.55 -0.46
N ASP A 110 -7.44 5.73 0.42
CA ASP A 110 -8.45 6.15 1.40
C ASP A 110 -7.86 6.29 2.81
N SER A 111 -6.86 5.47 3.12
CA SER A 111 -6.21 5.38 4.43
C SER A 111 -4.69 5.37 4.31
N VAL A 112 -4.03 5.68 5.42
CA VAL A 112 -2.57 5.64 5.55
C VAL A 112 -2.23 4.88 6.83
N ALA A 113 -1.32 3.92 6.72
CA ALA A 113 -0.78 3.18 7.85
C ALA A 113 0.74 3.32 7.89
N GLU A 114 1.29 3.47 9.10
CA GLU A 114 2.72 3.65 9.31
C GLU A 114 3.35 2.39 9.91
N SER A 115 4.61 2.14 9.55
CA SER A 115 5.44 1.13 10.21
C SER A 115 5.95 1.60 11.58
N PRO A 116 6.42 0.68 12.43
CA PRO A 116 7.31 1.03 13.54
C PRO A 116 8.58 1.73 13.03
N VAL A 117 9.16 2.58 13.88
CA VAL A 117 10.40 3.29 13.57
C VAL A 117 11.59 2.32 13.61
N LEU A 118 12.46 2.39 12.61
CA LEU A 118 13.76 1.70 12.60
C LEU A 118 14.90 2.70 12.73
N ASN A 119 15.83 2.43 13.64
CA ASN A 119 17.04 3.23 13.82
C ASN A 119 18.16 2.72 12.92
N VAL A 120 18.57 3.55 11.98
CA VAL A 120 19.75 3.31 11.14
C VAL A 120 20.94 4.01 11.76
N THR A 121 22.03 3.27 11.93
CA THR A 121 23.31 3.79 12.44
C THR A 121 24.41 3.48 11.45
N VAL A 122 25.11 4.52 10.99
CA VAL A 122 26.28 4.38 10.14
C VAL A 122 27.53 4.31 11.03
N LEU A 123 28.34 3.27 10.83
CA LEU A 123 29.58 2.97 11.57
C LEU A 123 30.83 3.45 10.82
#